data_AF-A0AA90PV52-F1
#
_entry.id   AF-A0AA90PV52-F1
#
_cell.length_a   1.000
_cell.length_b   1.000
_cell.length_c   1.000
_cell.angle_alpha   90.00
_cell.angle_beta   90.00
_cell.angle_gamma   90.00
#
_symmetry.space_group_name_H-M   'P 1'
#
loop_
_entity.id
_entity.type
_entity.pdbx_description
1 polymer ?
#
loop_
_entity_poly.entity_id
_entity_poly.type
_entity_poly.pdbx_seq_one_letter_code
_entity_poly.pdbx_strand_id
1 'polypeptide(L)'
;MATRLVLIVYGIVAHASYLPQLIPTTMIETRELASSIGWTGVAGMLLLACSQGGGTCTGLEAVSNNVNLLAEPRVRTGKMTMLYMALSLAFTASGILLLYLPWDARQVAGRTLNASTFKAIIDSMGLGGPLLNQVLPVIVLAFEAGLLFVAANTGFPGGPSVLSNMAADSWVPHKFRYLPTRLVTQNGILVMGIAAPAILFWTEGKVTLLVVLYSISVFLTFAISLFGLCRYWSRCSPTSPSVP
;
A
#
# COMPACT_ATOMS: atom_id res chain seq x y z
N MET A 1 -10.35 -10.09 -0.41
CA MET A 1 -9.26 -11.00 0.01
C MET A 1 -9.47 -12.43 -0.46
N ALA A 2 -10.64 -13.05 -0.24
CA ALA A 2 -10.87 -14.46 -0.59
C ALA A 2 -10.56 -14.81 -2.07
N THR A 3 -11.00 -13.98 -3.02
CA THR A 3 -10.73 -14.18 -4.46
C THR A 3 -9.24 -14.25 -4.78
N ARG A 4 -8.45 -13.34 -4.22
CA ARG A 4 -6.99 -13.31 -4.39
C ARG A 4 -6.31 -14.49 -3.72
N LEU A 5 -6.76 -14.88 -2.52
CA LEU A 5 -6.20 -16.02 -1.81
C LEU A 5 -6.32 -17.29 -2.65
N VAL A 6 -7.49 -17.54 -3.26
CA VAL A 6 -7.70 -18.70 -4.14
C VAL A 6 -6.76 -18.66 -5.35
N LEU A 7 -6.63 -17.51 -6.01
CA LEU A 7 -5.75 -17.36 -7.18
C LEU A 7 -4.26 -17.50 -6.82
N ILE A 8 -3.83 -16.96 -5.69
CA ILE A 8 -2.46 -17.09 -5.18
C ILE A 8 -2.14 -18.54 -4.88
N VAL A 9 -2.99 -19.20 -4.08
CA VAL A 9 -2.75 -20.60 -3.70
C VAL A 9 -2.75 -21.49 -4.93
N TYR A 10 -3.75 -21.38 -5.80
CA TYR A 10 -3.81 -22.20 -7.01
C TYR A 10 -2.65 -21.90 -7.97
N GLY A 11 -2.37 -20.62 -8.25
CA GLY A 11 -1.33 -20.25 -9.21
C GLY A 11 0.06 -20.67 -8.77
N ILE A 12 0.34 -20.68 -7.45
CA ILE A 12 1.59 -21.24 -6.90
C ILE A 12 1.60 -22.77 -7.03
N VAL A 13 0.52 -23.46 -6.67
CA VAL A 13 0.45 -24.93 -6.75
C VAL A 13 0.56 -25.42 -8.19
N ALA A 14 -0.10 -24.75 -9.13
CA ALA A 14 -0.12 -25.12 -10.55
C ALA A 14 1.27 -25.03 -11.22
N HIS A 15 2.14 -24.13 -10.76
CA HIS A 15 3.51 -23.95 -11.27
C HIS A 15 4.59 -24.25 -10.23
N ALA A 16 4.27 -25.02 -9.18
CA ALA A 16 5.21 -25.36 -8.12
C ALA A 16 6.45 -26.10 -8.64
N SER A 17 6.29 -26.84 -9.75
CA SER A 17 7.36 -27.56 -10.45
C SER A 17 8.39 -26.65 -11.14
N TYR A 18 8.04 -25.39 -11.44
CA TYR A 18 8.94 -24.40 -12.04
C TYR A 18 9.73 -23.59 -10.99
N LEU A 19 9.33 -23.62 -9.71
CA LEU A 19 10.01 -22.91 -8.62
C LEU A 19 11.50 -23.26 -8.48
N PRO A 20 11.96 -24.51 -8.66
CA PRO A 20 13.40 -24.83 -8.60
C PRO A 20 14.22 -24.19 -9.73
N GLN A 21 13.60 -23.89 -10.88
CA GLN A 21 14.28 -23.29 -12.03
C GLN A 21 14.35 -21.76 -11.97
N LEU A 22 13.57 -21.14 -11.07
CA LEU A 22 13.53 -19.69 -10.88
C LEU A 22 14.81 -19.11 -10.27
N ILE A 23 15.42 -19.82 -9.34
CA ILE A 23 16.68 -19.39 -8.69
C ILE A 23 17.83 -19.30 -9.70
N PRO A 24 18.13 -20.33 -10.51
CA PRO A 24 19.23 -20.25 -11.47
C PRO A 24 18.98 -19.24 -12.59
N THR A 25 17.74 -19.13 -13.10
CA THR A 25 17.41 -18.17 -14.16
C THR A 25 17.54 -16.71 -13.70
N THR A 26 16.99 -16.36 -12.54
CA THR A 26 17.13 -15.01 -11.96
C THR A 26 18.57 -14.64 -11.65
N MET A 27 19.40 -15.60 -11.22
CA MET A 27 20.84 -15.35 -11.02
C MET A 27 21.58 -15.05 -12.33
N ILE A 28 21.22 -15.72 -13.43
CA ILE A 28 21.81 -15.47 -14.75
C ILE A 28 21.41 -14.07 -15.24
N GLU A 29 20.11 -13.77 -15.23
CA GLU A 29 19.59 -12.45 -15.65
C GLU A 29 20.19 -11.31 -14.82
N THR A 30 20.33 -11.50 -13.51
CA THR A 30 20.92 -10.48 -12.62
C THR A 30 22.39 -10.24 -12.95
N ARG A 31 23.15 -11.29 -13.28
CA ARG A 31 24.57 -11.15 -13.67
C ARG A 31 24.71 -10.49 -15.04
N GLU A 32 23.85 -10.82 -15.99
CA GLU A 32 23.79 -10.14 -17.29
C GLU A 32 23.47 -8.66 -17.11
N LEU A 33 22.46 -8.34 -16.30
CA LEU A 33 22.11 -6.96 -15.97
C LEU A 33 23.29 -6.24 -15.31
N ALA A 34 23.93 -6.85 -14.31
CA ALA A 34 25.11 -6.30 -13.66
C ALA A 34 26.29 -6.06 -14.62
N SER A 35 26.45 -6.91 -15.64
CA SER A 35 27.46 -6.71 -16.68
C SER A 35 27.16 -5.52 -17.60
N SER A 36 25.88 -5.19 -17.81
CA SER A 36 25.45 -4.11 -18.71
C SER A 36 25.44 -2.72 -18.06
N ILE A 37 24.92 -2.60 -16.83
CA ILE A 37 24.73 -1.30 -16.14
C ILE A 37 25.65 -1.15 -14.90
N GLY A 38 26.44 -2.17 -14.59
CA GLY A 38 27.30 -2.21 -13.40
C GLY A 38 26.53 -2.56 -12.12
N TRP A 39 27.25 -3.06 -11.12
CA TRP A 39 26.68 -3.38 -9.79
C TRP A 39 26.07 -2.16 -9.08
N THR A 40 26.59 -0.96 -9.34
CA THR A 40 26.02 0.29 -8.83
C THR A 40 24.66 0.59 -9.45
N GLY A 41 24.50 0.35 -10.76
CA GLY A 41 23.22 0.48 -11.46
C GLY A 41 22.18 -0.51 -10.93
N VAL A 42 22.57 -1.78 -10.77
CA VAL A 42 21.69 -2.81 -10.18
C VAL A 42 21.29 -2.45 -8.75
N ALA A 43 22.23 -1.99 -7.92
CA ALA A 43 21.92 -1.54 -6.56
C ALA A 43 20.95 -0.34 -6.56
N GLY A 44 21.15 0.63 -7.47
CA GLY A 44 20.25 1.77 -7.65
C GLY A 44 18.83 1.35 -8.07
N MET A 45 18.72 0.41 -9.02
CA MET A 45 17.43 -0.15 -9.43
C MET A 45 16.75 -0.91 -8.29
N LEU A 46 17.50 -1.69 -7.51
CA LEU A 46 16.97 -2.41 -6.35
C LEU A 46 16.45 -1.44 -5.28
N LEU A 47 17.20 -0.37 -5.00
CA LEU A 47 16.77 0.68 -4.07
C LEU A 47 15.52 1.41 -4.56
N LEU A 48 15.45 1.72 -5.87
CA LEU A 48 14.27 2.33 -6.48
C LEU A 48 13.06 1.41 -6.38
N ALA A 49 13.22 0.12 -6.70
CA ALA A 49 12.17 -0.89 -6.61
C ALA A 49 11.69 -1.07 -5.16
N CYS A 50 12.62 -1.10 -4.19
CA CYS A 50 12.29 -1.17 -2.76
C CYS A 50 11.54 0.08 -2.30
N SER A 51 11.97 1.27 -2.74
CA SER A 51 11.32 2.54 -2.43
C SER A 51 9.89 2.63 -3.00
N GLN A 52 9.67 2.17 -4.24
CA GLN A 52 8.33 2.12 -4.82
C GLN A 52 7.46 1.02 -4.19
N GLY A 53 8.05 -0.13 -3.84
CA GLY A 53 7.35 -1.25 -3.21
C GLY A 53 6.94 -0.99 -1.76
N GLY A 54 7.69 -0.16 -1.03
CA GLY A 54 7.42 0.15 0.37
C GLY A 54 6.08 0.86 0.60
N GLY A 55 5.52 1.52 -0.42
CA GLY A 55 4.16 2.04 -0.43
C GLY A 55 3.09 0.97 -0.17
N THR A 56 3.38 -0.31 -0.42
CA THR A 56 2.43 -1.42 -0.21
C THR A 56 2.09 -1.61 1.27
N CYS A 57 3.05 -1.38 2.18
CA CYS A 57 2.88 -1.56 3.63
C CYS A 57 2.25 -0.36 4.34
N THR A 58 1.96 0.69 3.57
CA THR A 58 1.26 1.87 4.08
C THR A 58 -0.19 1.52 4.38
N GLY A 59 -0.80 2.22 5.34
CA GLY A 59 -2.15 1.90 5.83
C GLY A 59 -2.19 1.24 7.21
N LEU A 60 -1.06 0.74 7.73
CA LEU A 60 -0.93 0.41 9.17
C LEU A 60 -1.16 1.65 10.07
N GLU A 61 -0.88 2.84 9.53
CA GLU A 61 -1.15 4.13 10.17
C GLU A 61 -2.64 4.37 10.45
N ALA A 62 -3.53 3.80 9.63
CA ALA A 62 -4.97 3.94 9.84
C ALA A 62 -5.38 3.35 11.19
N VAL A 63 -4.71 2.28 11.65
CA VAL A 63 -4.95 1.69 12.97
C VAL A 63 -4.36 2.56 14.08
N SER A 64 -3.13 3.05 13.92
CA SER A 64 -2.49 3.88 14.95
C SER A 64 -3.23 5.21 15.16
N ASN A 65 -3.70 5.83 14.08
CA ASN A 65 -4.41 7.10 14.14
C ASN A 65 -5.81 6.98 14.77
N ASN A 66 -6.37 5.77 14.79
CA ASN A 66 -7.69 5.49 15.34
C ASN A 66 -7.65 4.60 16.59
N VAL A 67 -6.51 4.58 17.31
CA VAL A 67 -6.35 3.72 18.50
C VAL A 67 -7.41 3.99 19.58
N ASN A 68 -7.91 5.23 19.65
CA ASN A 68 -8.95 5.65 20.60
C ASN A 68 -10.35 5.08 20.27
N LEU A 69 -10.57 4.63 19.04
CA LEU A 69 -11.82 4.00 18.60
C LEU A 69 -11.81 2.47 18.77
N LEU A 70 -10.67 1.89 19.13
CA LEU A 70 -10.55 0.44 19.31
C LEU A 70 -11.27 -0.03 20.58
N ALA A 71 -11.87 -1.22 20.51
CA ALA A 71 -12.47 -1.88 21.65
C ALA A 71 -11.45 -2.13 22.77
N GLU A 72 -11.88 -1.92 24.01
CA GLU A 72 -11.04 -2.21 25.18
C GLU A 72 -10.85 -3.72 25.38
N PRO A 73 -9.65 -4.19 25.78
CA PRO A 73 -8.43 -3.44 26.10
C PRO A 73 -7.63 -2.98 24.86
N ARG A 74 -7.51 -1.65 24.69
CA ARG A 74 -7.03 -1.00 23.44
C ARG A 74 -5.64 -1.46 22.99
N VAL A 75 -4.72 -1.66 23.93
CA VAL A 75 -3.34 -2.09 23.61
C VAL A 75 -3.33 -3.49 23.00
N ARG A 76 -4.10 -4.42 23.55
CA ARG A 76 -4.16 -5.80 23.04
C ARG A 76 -4.87 -5.84 21.70
N THR A 77 -6.02 -5.18 21.60
CA THR A 77 -6.80 -5.09 20.37
C THR A 77 -5.96 -4.47 19.25
N GLY A 78 -5.32 -3.33 19.50
CA GLY A 78 -4.46 -2.65 18.52
C GLY A 78 -3.30 -3.52 18.04
N LYS A 79 -2.60 -4.22 18.94
CA LYS A 79 -1.50 -5.14 18.58
C LYS A 79 -1.99 -6.27 17.67
N MET A 80 -3.11 -6.91 18.01
CA MET A 80 -3.67 -8.00 17.19
C MET A 80 -4.14 -7.49 15.83
N THR A 81 -4.83 -6.35 15.80
CA THR A 81 -5.29 -5.71 14.56
C THR A 81 -4.12 -5.38 13.64
N MET A 82 -3.04 -4.77 14.16
CA MET A 82 -1.83 -4.50 13.38
C MET A 82 -1.17 -5.78 12.86
N LEU A 83 -1.09 -6.82 13.69
CA LEU A 83 -0.51 -8.11 13.29
C LEU A 83 -1.31 -8.78 12.16
N TYR A 84 -2.64 -8.81 12.25
CA TYR A 84 -3.48 -9.37 11.19
C TYR A 84 -3.38 -8.57 9.89
N MET A 85 -3.34 -7.24 9.96
CA MET A 85 -3.11 -6.41 8.77
C MET A 85 -1.74 -6.68 8.16
N ALA A 86 -0.67 -6.66 8.95
CA ALA A 86 0.69 -6.89 8.47
C ALA A 86 0.83 -8.28 7.82
N LEU A 87 0.31 -9.34 8.46
CA LEU A 87 0.37 -10.70 7.92
C LEU A 87 -0.45 -10.83 6.63
N SER A 88 -1.69 -10.33 6.60
CA SER A 88 -2.53 -10.44 5.40
C SER A 88 -1.95 -9.67 4.21
N LEU A 89 -1.35 -8.51 4.46
CA LEU A 89 -0.72 -7.69 3.45
C LEU A 89 0.60 -8.30 2.96
N ALA A 90 1.45 -8.79 3.87
CA ALA A 90 2.68 -9.52 3.52
C ALA A 90 2.39 -10.78 2.69
N PHE A 91 1.35 -11.54 3.06
CA PHE A 91 0.91 -12.71 2.29
C PHE A 91 0.43 -12.32 0.89
N THR A 92 -0.42 -11.29 0.78
CA THR A 92 -0.98 -10.88 -0.51
C THR A 92 0.08 -10.30 -1.43
N ALA A 93 0.94 -9.41 -0.91
CA ALA A 93 2.00 -8.77 -1.68
C ALA A 93 3.05 -9.80 -2.16
N SER A 94 3.55 -10.64 -1.24
CA SER A 94 4.51 -11.69 -1.57
C SER A 94 3.90 -12.74 -2.50
N GLY A 95 2.63 -13.11 -2.28
CA GLY A 95 1.92 -14.08 -3.11
C GLY A 95 1.74 -13.61 -4.56
N ILE A 96 1.35 -12.35 -4.77
CA ILE A 96 1.22 -11.78 -6.12
C ILE A 96 2.60 -11.62 -6.77
N LEU A 97 3.61 -11.14 -6.02
CA LEU A 97 4.98 -11.04 -6.54
C LEU A 97 5.52 -12.41 -6.98
N LEU A 98 5.28 -13.44 -6.18
CA LEU A 98 5.68 -14.80 -6.51
C LEU A 98 4.91 -15.36 -7.70
N LEU A 99 3.64 -14.98 -7.92
CA LEU A 99 2.88 -15.38 -9.11
C LEU A 99 3.45 -14.78 -10.40
N TYR A 100 3.95 -13.54 -10.37
CA TYR A 100 4.46 -12.88 -11.58
C TYR A 100 5.65 -13.59 -12.23
N LEU A 101 6.44 -14.28 -11.41
CA LEU A 101 7.65 -14.97 -11.83
C LEU A 101 7.37 -16.22 -12.70
N PRO A 102 6.65 -17.25 -12.23
CA PRO A 102 6.37 -18.45 -13.02
C PRO A 102 5.37 -18.21 -14.16
N TRP A 103 4.55 -17.16 -14.07
CA TRP A 103 3.54 -16.83 -15.09
C TRP A 103 4.02 -15.84 -16.16
N ASP A 104 5.32 -15.50 -16.17
CA ASP A 104 5.95 -14.53 -17.10
C ASP A 104 5.09 -13.26 -17.27
N ALA A 105 4.83 -12.56 -16.15
CA ALA A 105 3.95 -11.40 -16.14
C ALA A 105 4.55 -10.23 -16.93
N ARG A 106 4.15 -10.11 -18.20
CA ARG A 106 4.55 -9.00 -19.08
C ARG A 106 3.58 -7.83 -19.01
N GLN A 107 4.14 -6.63 -19.15
CA GLN A 107 3.33 -5.42 -19.32
C GLN A 107 2.64 -5.46 -20.69
N VAL A 108 1.31 -5.34 -20.68
CA VAL A 108 0.49 -5.26 -21.89
C VAL A 108 -0.18 -3.90 -21.88
N ALA A 109 -0.06 -3.16 -22.99
CA ALA A 109 -0.66 -1.83 -23.11
C ALA A 109 -2.16 -1.87 -22.75
N GLY A 110 -2.58 -0.99 -21.84
CA GLY A 110 -3.97 -0.90 -21.37
C GLY A 110 -4.40 -1.96 -20.35
N ARG A 111 -3.49 -2.81 -19.84
CA ARG A 111 -3.80 -3.79 -18.79
C ARG A 111 -2.81 -3.71 -17.63
N THR A 112 -3.31 -3.92 -16.42
CA THR A 112 -2.45 -4.10 -15.25
C THR A 112 -1.78 -5.47 -15.27
N LEU A 113 -0.66 -5.63 -14.56
CA LEU A 113 0.00 -6.92 -14.40
C LEU A 113 -0.92 -7.97 -13.74
N ASN A 114 -1.73 -7.55 -12.76
CA ASN A 114 -2.77 -8.40 -12.18
C ASN A 114 -3.76 -8.89 -13.25
N ALA A 115 -4.20 -8.02 -14.16
CA ALA A 115 -5.19 -8.37 -15.17
C ALA A 115 -4.67 -9.41 -16.17
N SER A 116 -3.41 -9.32 -16.61
CA SER A 116 -2.81 -10.33 -17.49
C SER A 116 -2.55 -11.63 -16.76
N THR A 117 -1.98 -11.57 -15.55
CA THR A 117 -1.60 -12.76 -14.76
C THR A 117 -2.83 -13.53 -14.28
N PHE A 118 -3.84 -12.87 -13.69
CA PHE A 118 -5.02 -13.56 -13.19
C PHE A 118 -5.86 -14.15 -14.32
N LYS A 119 -5.90 -13.49 -15.49
CA LYS A 119 -6.55 -14.07 -16.66
C LYS A 119 -5.87 -15.37 -17.08
N ALA A 120 -4.53 -15.38 -17.17
CA ALA A 120 -3.78 -16.57 -17.53
C ALA A 120 -4.01 -17.72 -16.52
N ILE A 121 -4.03 -17.41 -15.21
CA ILE A 121 -4.33 -18.39 -14.14
C ILE A 121 -5.72 -18.98 -14.29
N ILE A 122 -6.72 -18.14 -14.54
CA ILE A 122 -8.10 -18.58 -14.71
C ILE A 122 -8.24 -19.42 -15.98
N ASP A 123 -7.55 -19.04 -17.06
CA ASP A 123 -7.54 -19.80 -18.31
C ASP A 123 -6.94 -21.21 -18.11
N SER A 124 -5.88 -21.37 -17.29
CA SER A 124 -5.30 -22.69 -16.99
C SER A 124 -6.14 -23.54 -16.04
N MET A 125 -6.99 -22.92 -15.20
CA MET A 125 -7.87 -23.67 -14.29
C MET A 125 -8.88 -24.53 -15.05
N GLY A 126 -9.17 -24.22 -16.31
CA GLY A 126 -10.07 -25.01 -17.15
C GLY A 126 -11.49 -25.11 -16.59
N LEU A 127 -11.93 -24.13 -15.78
CA LEU A 127 -13.19 -24.14 -14.99
C LEU A 127 -14.50 -24.14 -15.81
N GLY A 128 -14.46 -24.47 -17.10
CA GLY A 128 -15.62 -24.83 -17.88
C GLY A 128 -16.35 -23.63 -18.50
N GLY A 129 -15.93 -23.27 -19.72
CA GLY A 129 -16.71 -22.43 -20.64
C GLY A 129 -16.04 -21.10 -21.03
N PRO A 130 -16.09 -20.68 -22.32
CA PRO A 130 -15.53 -19.42 -22.79
C PRO A 130 -16.04 -18.18 -22.05
N LEU A 131 -17.29 -18.24 -21.56
CA LEU A 131 -17.93 -17.16 -20.81
C LEU A 131 -17.33 -17.00 -19.41
N LEU A 132 -17.06 -18.10 -18.71
CA LEU A 132 -16.56 -18.05 -17.33
C LEU A 132 -15.13 -17.48 -17.27
N ASN A 133 -14.30 -17.85 -18.24
CA ASN A 133 -12.93 -17.33 -18.40
C ASN A 133 -12.89 -15.82 -18.71
N GLN A 134 -13.95 -15.26 -19.30
CA GLN A 134 -14.05 -13.82 -19.52
C GLN A 134 -14.61 -13.07 -18.31
N VAL A 135 -15.57 -13.67 -17.60
CA VAL A 135 -16.28 -13.02 -16.49
C VAL A 135 -15.47 -13.03 -15.19
N LEU A 136 -14.81 -14.14 -14.85
CA LEU A 136 -14.07 -14.26 -13.58
C LEU A 136 -12.95 -13.21 -13.42
N PRO A 137 -12.08 -12.94 -14.41
CA PRO A 137 -11.06 -11.90 -14.27
C PRO A 137 -11.67 -10.51 -14.05
N VAL A 138 -12.80 -10.20 -14.71
CA VAL A 138 -13.50 -8.93 -14.56
C VAL A 138 -14.06 -8.78 -13.14
N ILE A 139 -14.65 -9.83 -12.58
CA ILE A 139 -15.13 -9.84 -11.20
C ILE A 139 -13.98 -9.59 -10.22
N VAL A 140 -12.84 -10.27 -10.40
CA VAL A 140 -11.67 -10.09 -9.55
C VAL A 140 -11.18 -8.64 -9.61
N LEU A 141 -11.04 -8.07 -10.81
CA LEU A 141 -10.65 -6.67 -11.02
C LEU A 141 -11.66 -5.67 -10.44
N ALA A 142 -12.95 -5.98 -10.49
CA ALA A 142 -13.98 -5.15 -9.86
C ALA A 142 -13.83 -5.12 -8.34
N PHE A 143 -13.51 -6.25 -7.70
CA PHE A 143 -13.17 -6.28 -6.27
C PHE A 143 -11.88 -5.50 -5.97
N GLU A 144 -10.89 -5.50 -6.86
CA GLU A 144 -9.68 -4.68 -6.69
C GLU A 144 -10.01 -3.19 -6.74
N ALA A 145 -10.81 -2.77 -7.73
CA ALA A 145 -11.29 -1.41 -7.84
C ALA A 145 -12.10 -1.00 -6.60
N GLY A 146 -12.95 -1.88 -6.08
CA GLY A 146 -13.69 -1.67 -4.84
C GLY A 146 -12.77 -1.48 -3.63
N LEU A 147 -11.69 -2.26 -3.51
CA LEU A 147 -10.69 -2.08 -2.45
C LEU A 147 -9.96 -0.72 -2.57
N LEU A 148 -9.60 -0.30 -3.78
CA LEU A 148 -9.00 1.01 -4.01
C LEU A 148 -9.96 2.15 -3.64
N PHE A 149 -11.25 1.98 -3.94
CA PHE A 149 -12.28 2.94 -3.55
C PHE A 149 -12.42 3.05 -2.04
N VAL A 150 -12.45 1.91 -1.32
CA VAL A 150 -12.46 1.89 0.16
C VAL A 150 -11.19 2.54 0.73
N ALA A 151 -10.02 2.29 0.13
CA ALA A 151 -8.77 2.92 0.54
C ALA A 151 -8.81 4.44 0.37
N ALA A 152 -9.31 4.94 -0.76
CA ALA A 152 -9.50 6.37 -1.00
C ALA A 152 -10.46 6.99 0.02
N ASN A 153 -11.58 6.31 0.32
CA ASN A 153 -12.54 6.75 1.34
C ASN A 153 -11.92 6.79 2.75
N THR A 154 -10.96 5.91 3.05
CA THR A 154 -10.30 5.90 4.37
C THR A 154 -9.38 7.13 4.55
N GLY A 155 -8.73 7.59 3.47
CA GLY A 155 -7.87 8.78 3.51
C GLY A 155 -8.64 10.10 3.60
N PHE A 156 -9.84 10.16 3.04
CA PHE A 156 -10.61 11.40 2.91
C PHE A 156 -10.95 12.10 4.24
N PRO A 157 -11.37 11.37 5.31
CA PRO A 157 -11.59 11.95 6.64
C PRO A 157 -10.30 12.29 7.40
N GLY A 158 -9.16 11.70 7.01
CA GLY A 158 -7.87 11.91 7.66
C GLY A 158 -7.34 13.33 7.47
N GLY A 159 -7.41 13.85 6.24
CA GLY A 159 -6.94 15.20 5.90
C GLY A 159 -7.55 16.32 6.75
N PRO A 160 -8.88 16.41 6.89
CA PRO A 160 -9.54 17.39 7.76
C PRO A 160 -9.11 17.30 9.22
N SER A 161 -8.89 16.08 9.72
CA SER A 161 -8.45 15.84 11.10
C SER A 161 -7.04 16.40 11.34
N VAL A 162 -6.12 16.21 10.39
CA VAL A 162 -4.77 16.79 10.43
C VAL A 162 -4.82 18.31 10.37
N LEU A 163 -5.61 18.88 9.46
CA LEU A 163 -5.79 20.33 9.36
C LEU A 163 -6.35 20.93 10.65
N SER A 164 -7.29 20.24 11.31
CA SER A 164 -7.85 20.67 12.59
C SER A 164 -6.80 20.68 13.70
N ASN A 165 -5.95 19.67 13.77
CA ASN A 165 -4.85 19.61 14.76
C ASN A 165 -3.83 20.74 14.51
N MET A 166 -3.43 20.94 13.25
CA MET A 166 -2.53 22.06 12.88
C MET A 166 -3.14 23.43 13.20
N ALA A 167 -4.46 23.58 13.04
CA ALA A 167 -5.17 24.82 13.33
C ALA A 167 -5.28 25.09 14.83
N ALA A 168 -5.39 24.03 15.65
CA ALA A 168 -5.33 24.15 17.11
C ALA A 168 -4.00 24.76 17.58
N ASP A 169 -2.92 24.36 16.93
CA ASP A 169 -1.56 24.85 17.15
C ASP A 169 -1.24 26.13 16.35
N SER A 170 -2.24 26.76 15.71
CA SER A 170 -2.12 28.02 14.94
C SER A 170 -1.19 27.97 13.71
N TRP A 171 -0.89 26.78 13.16
CA TRP A 171 -0.08 26.63 11.93
C TRP A 171 -0.87 26.89 10.65
N VAL A 172 -2.19 26.75 10.69
CA VAL A 172 -3.11 27.02 9.56
C VAL A 172 -4.27 27.90 10.05
N PRO A 173 -5.07 28.52 9.16
CA PRO A 173 -6.15 29.42 9.57
C PRO A 173 -7.08 28.81 10.61
N HIS A 174 -7.40 29.59 11.65
CA HIS A 174 -8.28 29.20 12.76
C HIS A 174 -9.66 28.70 12.33
N LYS A 175 -10.09 28.98 11.09
CA LYS A 175 -11.32 28.42 10.49
C LYS A 175 -11.33 26.89 10.47
N PHE A 176 -10.17 26.23 10.55
CA PHE A 176 -10.06 24.76 10.63
C PHE A 176 -10.04 24.20 12.07
N ARG A 177 -9.95 25.05 13.11
CA ARG A 177 -9.68 24.65 14.52
C ARG A 177 -10.87 23.99 15.24
N TYR A 178 -12.09 24.16 14.76
CA TYR A 178 -13.30 23.77 15.49
C TYR A 178 -13.95 22.49 14.94
N LEU A 179 -13.66 21.33 15.51
CA LEU A 179 -14.54 20.15 15.45
C LEU A 179 -15.24 20.05 16.83
N PRO A 180 -16.58 20.20 16.97
CA PRO A 180 -17.63 19.65 16.12
C PRO A 180 -18.80 20.64 15.85
N THR A 181 -18.80 21.31 14.70
CA THR A 181 -20.05 21.74 14.05
C THR A 181 -19.90 21.39 12.57
N ARG A 182 -20.99 20.95 11.90
CA ARG A 182 -20.96 20.38 10.53
C ARG A 182 -20.22 21.22 9.47
N LEU A 183 -19.98 22.51 9.73
CA LEU A 183 -19.35 23.46 8.81
C LEU A 183 -17.81 23.34 8.69
N VAL A 184 -17.09 22.87 9.71
CA VAL A 184 -15.60 22.86 9.66
C VAL A 184 -15.06 21.57 9.06
N THR A 185 -15.71 20.43 9.33
CA THR A 185 -15.46 19.20 8.55
C THR A 185 -15.76 19.41 7.07
N GLN A 186 -16.79 20.20 6.72
CA GLN A 186 -17.07 20.58 5.33
C GLN A 186 -15.92 21.33 4.66
N ASN A 187 -15.29 22.30 5.33
CA ASN A 187 -14.16 23.04 4.75
C ASN A 187 -12.93 22.14 4.51
N GLY A 188 -12.60 21.27 5.46
CA GLY A 188 -11.51 20.30 5.27
C GLY A 188 -11.79 19.32 4.13
N ILE A 189 -13.01 18.78 4.08
CA ILE A 189 -13.47 17.88 3.00
C ILE A 189 -13.41 18.57 1.65
N LEU A 190 -13.82 19.84 1.57
CA LEU A 190 -13.79 20.63 0.34
C LEU A 190 -12.36 20.88 -0.14
N VAL A 191 -11.43 21.21 0.77
CA VAL A 191 -10.01 21.36 0.44
C VAL A 191 -9.45 20.05 -0.10
N MET A 192 -9.72 18.90 0.54
CA MET A 192 -9.30 17.59 0.03
C MET A 192 -9.95 17.25 -1.31
N GLY A 193 -11.23 17.58 -1.47
CA GLY A 193 -12.02 17.34 -2.69
C GLY A 193 -11.60 18.20 -3.87
N ILE A 194 -10.96 19.36 -3.65
CA ILE A 194 -10.36 20.19 -4.70
C ILE A 194 -8.92 19.76 -4.96
N ALA A 195 -8.15 19.45 -3.91
CA ALA A 195 -6.75 19.04 -4.04
C ALA A 195 -6.59 17.72 -4.80
N ALA A 196 -7.48 16.74 -4.58
CA ALA A 196 -7.45 15.44 -5.26
C ALA A 196 -7.59 15.52 -6.79
N PRO A 197 -8.60 16.21 -7.37
CA PRO A 197 -8.65 16.41 -8.82
C PRO A 197 -7.54 17.35 -9.31
N ALA A 198 -7.13 18.35 -8.53
CA ALA A 198 -6.03 19.24 -8.93
C ALA A 198 -4.71 18.48 -9.14
N ILE A 199 -4.35 17.56 -8.23
CA ILE A 199 -3.16 16.72 -8.42
C ILE A 199 -3.36 15.76 -9.61
N LEU A 200 -4.58 15.23 -9.81
CA LEU A 200 -4.86 14.34 -10.93
C LEU A 200 -4.69 15.05 -12.29
N PHE A 201 -5.19 16.28 -12.42
CA PHE A 201 -4.99 17.09 -13.63
C PHE A 201 -3.52 17.48 -13.83
N TRP A 202 -2.81 17.88 -12.78
CA TRP A 202 -1.41 18.25 -12.86
C TRP A 202 -0.50 17.08 -13.30
N THR A 203 -0.83 15.87 -12.85
CA THR A 203 -0.07 14.66 -13.13
C THR A 203 -0.52 13.91 -14.38
N GLU A 204 -1.60 14.37 -15.02
CA GLU A 204 -2.28 13.68 -16.15
C GLU A 204 -2.68 12.23 -15.80
N GLY A 205 -2.87 11.91 -14.51
CA GLY A 205 -3.17 10.56 -14.05
C GLY A 205 -2.01 9.55 -14.14
N LYS A 206 -0.75 10.00 -14.25
CA LYS A 206 0.44 9.13 -14.31
C LYS A 206 0.69 8.41 -12.99
N VAL A 207 0.20 7.18 -12.86
CA VAL A 207 0.29 6.36 -11.63
C VAL A 207 1.70 6.27 -11.07
N THR A 208 2.73 6.07 -11.91
CA THR A 208 4.13 5.98 -11.48
C THR A 208 4.57 7.23 -10.73
N LEU A 209 4.17 8.42 -11.20
CA LEU A 209 4.50 9.68 -10.55
C LEU A 209 3.72 9.84 -9.24
N LEU A 210 2.41 9.51 -9.23
CA LEU A 210 1.59 9.56 -8.01
C LEU A 210 2.15 8.66 -6.92
N VAL A 211 2.58 7.44 -7.26
CA VAL A 211 3.17 6.48 -6.32
C VAL A 211 4.47 7.05 -5.72
N VAL A 212 5.33 7.68 -6.52
CA VAL A 212 6.55 8.31 -6.01
C VAL A 212 6.24 9.46 -5.06
N LEU A 213 5.33 10.37 -5.45
CA LEU A 213 4.91 11.50 -4.61
C LEU A 213 4.29 11.04 -3.28
N TYR A 214 3.45 10.00 -3.34
CA TYR A 214 2.88 9.35 -2.18
C TYR A 214 3.96 8.76 -1.27
N SER A 215 4.88 7.95 -1.82
CA SER A 215 5.96 7.33 -1.07
C SER A 215 6.84 8.37 -0.37
N ILE A 216 7.26 9.43 -1.06
CA ILE A 216 8.07 10.49 -0.45
C ILE A 216 7.35 11.09 0.76
N SER A 217 6.06 11.41 0.60
CA SER A 217 5.26 12.03 1.67
C SER A 217 5.15 11.13 2.90
N VAL A 218 4.80 9.85 2.70
CA VAL A 218 4.61 8.89 3.78
C VAL A 218 5.92 8.51 4.47
N PHE A 219 6.98 8.26 3.71
CA PHE A 219 8.28 7.95 4.31
C PHE A 219 8.87 9.13 5.08
N LEU A 220 8.65 10.36 4.60
CA LEU A 220 9.07 11.55 5.32
C LEU A 220 8.33 11.69 6.65
N THR A 221 7.01 11.52 6.66
CA THR A 221 6.22 11.59 7.91
C THR A 221 6.64 10.50 8.88
N PHE A 222 6.84 9.27 8.43
CA PHE A 222 7.35 8.19 9.27
C PHE A 222 8.74 8.48 9.83
N ALA A 223 9.65 8.97 9.00
CA ALA A 223 11.01 9.30 9.44
C ALA A 223 10.99 10.35 10.55
N ILE A 224 10.17 11.39 10.40
CA ILE A 224 10.01 12.45 11.41
C ILE A 224 9.37 11.89 12.69
N SER A 225 8.31 11.07 12.59
CA SER A 225 7.65 10.46 13.75
C SER A 225 8.56 9.52 14.52
N LEU A 226 9.29 8.64 13.83
CA LEU A 226 10.23 7.70 14.43
C LEU A 226 11.41 8.45 15.07
N PHE A 227 11.96 9.47 14.39
CA PHE A 227 13.01 10.31 14.96
C PHE A 227 12.54 11.03 16.23
N GLY A 228 11.31 11.55 16.24
CA GLY A 228 10.68 12.14 17.42
C GLY A 228 10.55 11.14 18.56
N LEU A 229 10.12 9.90 18.28
CA LEU A 229 10.01 8.83 19.27
C LEU A 229 11.38 8.43 19.82
N CYS A 230 12.40 8.28 18.98
CA CYS A 230 13.77 8.00 19.40
C CYS A 230 14.29 9.11 20.34
N ARG A 231 14.11 10.39 19.97
CA ARG A 231 14.49 11.53 20.81
C ARG A 231 13.74 11.56 22.13
N TYR A 232 12.44 11.26 22.12
CA TYR A 232 11.63 11.17 23.34
C TYR A 232 12.16 10.07 24.27
N TRP A 233 12.40 8.87 23.75
CA TRP A 233 12.94 7.74 24.51
C TRP A 233 14.36 8.00 25.04
N SER A 234 15.23 8.64 24.26
CA SER A 234 16.56 9.03 24.72
C SER A 234 16.52 10.05 25.86
N ARG A 235 15.43 10.82 26.00
CA ARG A 235 15.23 11.80 27.08
C ARG A 235 14.50 11.21 28.29
N CYS A 236 13.55 10.30 28.07
CA CYS A 236 12.74 9.64 29.10
C CYS A 236 13.35 8.31 29.58
N SER A 237 14.68 8.24 29.72
CA SER A 237 15.36 7.05 30.26
C SER A 237 14.79 6.68 31.66
N PRO A 238 14.75 5.38 32.07
CA PRO A 238 13.91 4.84 33.16
C PRO A 238 14.13 5.38 34.59
N THR A 239 14.97 6.39 34.77
CA THR A 239 15.33 6.99 36.06
C THR A 239 14.53 8.23 36.43
N SER A 240 13.64 8.72 35.57
CA SER A 240 12.71 9.81 35.94
C SER A 240 11.42 9.22 36.57
N PRO A 241 11.08 9.59 37.82
CA PRO A 241 9.85 9.13 38.45
C PRO A 241 8.64 9.55 37.62
N SER A 242 7.66 8.66 37.51
CA SER A 242 6.38 8.91 36.84
C SER A 242 5.81 10.25 37.31
N VAL A 243 5.74 11.21 36.38
CA VAL A 243 5.05 12.48 36.64
C VAL A 243 3.56 12.14 36.78
N PRO A 244 2.88 12.63 37.83
CA PRO A 244 1.46 12.37 38.07
C PRO A 244 0.53 12.89 36.98
#